data_AF-A0A7R9D3P7-F1
#
_entry.id   AF-A0A7R9D3P7-F1
#
_cell.length_a   1.000
_cell.length_b   1.000
_cell.length_c   1.000
_cell.angle_alpha   90.00
_cell.angle_beta   90.00
_cell.angle_gamma   90.00
#
_symmetry.space_group_name_H-M   'P 1'
#
loop_
_entity.id
_entity.type
_entity.pdbx_description
1 polymer ?
#
loop_
_entity_poly.entity_id
_entity_poly.type
_entity_poly.pdbx_seq_one_letter_code
_entity_poly.pdbx_strand_id
1 'polypeptide(L)'
;MIHVHLFSRLLTINRKALQIPTVAKVQKLYDNYIADVSVNEQVTSPEIQEENDLLDAFLKTSVMKYTNQFLIQKRLVASGQKAFRNLLHELWFTLYSRGNRKVGSSAFEHVFLGELKRGEVSGMHNWIYFSHEESLKHANYMGWIKKLDFGTVPNTYTTCVKVPNTSTTCVKVPNTYTTCVKVPNTSTTCVKVPNTSTTCGKVPNTSTTCGKVPNTSTTCKGSILKLQHKWEGVIKPVGSMFVGTSPELEMALYTVCFLTRPNERCRLSMANKVFHIKTFTFNYRGKSLIGSAFPEI
;
A
#
# COMPACT_ATOMS: atom_id res chain seq x y z
N MET A 1 12.78 40.66 10.07
CA MET A 1 12.20 40.16 8.80
C MET A 1 11.57 38.81 9.11
N ILE A 2 10.23 38.72 9.11
CA ILE A 2 9.49 37.53 9.54
C ILE A 2 9.66 36.46 8.46
N HIS A 3 10.33 35.34 8.78
CA HIS A 3 10.31 34.16 7.92
C HIS A 3 8.90 33.58 7.96
N VAL A 4 8.09 33.94 6.98
CA VAL A 4 6.85 33.24 6.65
C VAL A 4 7.27 31.84 6.21
N HIS A 5 7.13 30.85 7.10
CA HIS A 5 7.17 29.45 6.69
C HIS A 5 5.97 29.20 5.78
N LEU A 6 6.17 29.40 4.48
CA LEU A 6 5.23 28.99 3.44
C LEU A 6 4.97 27.50 3.62
N PHE A 7 3.72 27.14 3.95
CA PHE A 7 3.23 25.76 3.95
C PHE A 7 3.48 25.15 2.57
N SER A 8 4.60 24.47 2.41
CA SER A 8 4.98 23.76 1.21
C SER A 8 4.70 22.29 1.46
N ARG A 9 3.67 21.75 0.81
CA ARG A 9 3.29 20.34 0.95
C ARG A 9 4.47 19.45 0.59
N LEU A 10 4.67 18.37 1.34
CA LEU A 10 5.70 17.38 1.02
C LEU A 10 5.45 16.73 -0.34
N LEU A 11 4.18 16.37 -0.61
CA LEU A 11 3.79 15.60 -1.78
C LEU A 11 2.75 16.31 -2.63
N THR A 12 2.91 16.18 -3.95
CA THR A 12 1.85 16.48 -4.94
C THR A 12 1.42 15.17 -5.58
N ILE A 13 0.20 14.74 -5.31
CA ILE A 13 -0.33 13.45 -5.79
C ILE A 13 -1.16 13.66 -7.07
N ASN A 14 -0.90 12.85 -8.09
CA ASN A 14 -1.77 12.80 -9.26
C ASN A 14 -3.15 12.27 -8.86
N ARG A 15 -4.23 13.01 -9.17
CA ARG A 15 -5.62 12.62 -8.82
C ARG A 15 -5.99 11.21 -9.28
N LYS A 16 -5.42 10.73 -10.39
CA LYS A 16 -5.64 9.35 -10.88
C LYS A 16 -5.08 8.29 -9.93
N ALA A 17 -4.02 8.59 -9.17
CA ALA A 17 -3.48 7.68 -8.17
C ALA A 17 -4.44 7.49 -6.98
N LEU A 18 -5.18 8.54 -6.60
CA LEU A 18 -6.21 8.47 -5.55
C LEU A 18 -7.43 7.63 -5.97
N GLN A 19 -7.67 7.51 -7.28
CA GLN A 19 -8.76 6.70 -7.83
C GLN A 19 -8.39 5.22 -8.01
N ILE A 20 -7.15 4.82 -7.72
CA ILE A 20 -6.76 3.40 -7.75
C ILE A 20 -7.62 2.66 -6.73
N PRO A 21 -8.26 1.53 -7.07
CA PRO A 21 -9.23 0.89 -6.20
C PRO A 21 -8.75 0.63 -4.77
N THR A 22 -7.51 0.18 -4.58
CA THR A 22 -6.93 -0.06 -3.24
C THR A 22 -6.70 1.23 -2.46
N VAL A 23 -6.27 2.30 -3.13
CA VAL A 23 -6.09 3.63 -2.52
C VAL A 23 -7.44 4.22 -2.14
N ALA A 24 -8.42 4.20 -3.04
CA ALA A 24 -9.76 4.71 -2.80
C ALA A 24 -10.44 3.99 -1.61
N LYS A 25 -10.21 2.68 -1.44
CA LYS A 25 -10.71 1.94 -0.28
C LYS A 25 -10.01 2.34 1.01
N VAL A 26 -8.69 2.59 1.01
CA VAL A 26 -7.99 3.11 2.20
C VAL A 26 -8.55 4.47 2.62
N GLN A 27 -8.87 5.36 1.67
CA GLN A 27 -9.41 6.68 1.99
C GLN A 27 -10.80 6.64 2.66
N LYS A 28 -11.54 5.53 2.49
CA LYS A 28 -12.82 5.29 3.17
C LYS A 28 -12.68 4.92 4.63
N LEU A 29 -11.47 4.68 5.12
CA LEU A 29 -11.24 4.40 6.54
C LEU A 29 -10.83 5.67 7.30
N TYR A 30 -10.75 6.84 6.64
CA TYR A 30 -10.26 8.08 7.28
C TYR A 30 -11.35 8.78 8.09
N ASP A 31 -12.59 8.76 7.61
CA ASP A 31 -13.74 9.43 8.21
C ASP A 31 -14.33 8.68 9.42
N ASN A 32 -14.03 7.39 9.54
CA ASN A 32 -14.38 6.58 10.70
C ASN A 32 -13.37 6.69 11.84
N TYR A 33 -12.20 7.25 11.57
CA TYR A 33 -11.06 7.17 12.47
C TYR A 33 -11.14 8.19 13.62
N ILE A 34 -10.97 7.69 14.86
CA ILE A 34 -10.82 8.53 16.06
C ILE A 34 -9.36 8.53 16.51
N ALA A 35 -8.66 9.65 16.26
CA ALA A 35 -7.25 9.82 16.61
C ALA A 35 -6.94 9.75 18.11
N ASP A 36 -7.92 10.11 18.97
CA ASP A 36 -7.79 10.10 20.42
C ASP A 36 -8.09 8.72 21.01
N VAL A 37 -7.02 7.99 21.37
CA VAL A 37 -7.08 6.65 21.98
C VAL A 37 -7.75 6.62 23.37
N SER A 38 -8.15 7.77 23.91
CA SER A 38 -8.88 7.89 25.17
C SER A 38 -10.41 7.91 25.00
N VAL A 39 -10.91 7.74 23.77
CA VAL A 39 -12.34 7.61 23.46
C VAL A 39 -12.67 6.13 23.18
N ASN A 40 -13.85 5.67 23.60
CA ASN A 40 -14.32 4.34 23.20
C ASN A 40 -14.89 4.47 21.79
N GLU A 41 -14.41 3.63 20.89
CA GLU A 41 -14.94 3.55 19.54
C GLU A 41 -16.16 2.62 19.52
N GLN A 42 -17.20 3.03 18.80
CA GLN A 42 -18.32 2.16 18.50
C GLN A 42 -18.25 1.76 17.04
N VAL A 43 -17.86 0.52 16.80
CA VAL A 43 -17.76 0.01 15.43
C VAL A 43 -19.15 -0.14 14.83
N THR A 44 -19.41 0.60 13.75
CA THR A 44 -20.68 0.56 13.03
C THR A 44 -20.68 -0.49 11.92
N SER A 45 -21.85 -0.96 11.49
CA SER A 45 -21.95 -1.90 10.36
C SER A 45 -21.33 -1.36 9.05
N PRO A 46 -21.47 -0.06 8.71
CA PRO A 46 -20.75 0.54 7.59
C PRO A 46 -19.22 0.45 7.70
N GLU A 47 -18.66 0.72 8.87
CA GLU A 47 -17.20 0.59 9.11
C GLU A 47 -16.70 -0.82 8.85
N ILE A 48 -17.41 -1.82 9.37
CA ILE A 48 -17.12 -3.25 9.12
C ILE A 48 -17.16 -3.54 7.62
N GLN A 49 -18.10 -2.95 6.89
CA GLN A 49 -18.20 -3.14 5.44
C GLN A 49 -17.00 -2.51 4.71
N GLU A 50 -16.53 -1.35 5.13
CA GLU A 50 -15.38 -0.67 4.53
C GLU A 50 -14.07 -1.41 4.76
N GLU A 51 -13.87 -1.97 5.96
CA GLU A 51 -12.75 -2.88 6.25
C GLU A 51 -12.80 -4.14 5.37
N ASN A 52 -13.99 -4.75 5.23
CA ASN A 52 -14.18 -5.94 4.41
C ASN A 52 -13.91 -5.64 2.92
N ASP A 53 -14.40 -4.51 2.42
CA ASP A 53 -14.18 -4.05 1.06
C ASP A 53 -12.70 -3.77 0.77
N LEU A 54 -11.98 -3.22 1.75
CA LEU A 54 -10.55 -2.96 1.67
C LEU A 54 -9.78 -4.29 1.56
N LEU A 55 -10.04 -5.23 2.47
CA LEU A 55 -9.41 -6.55 2.43
C LEU A 55 -9.70 -7.28 1.12
N ASP A 56 -10.94 -7.23 0.64
CA ASP A 56 -11.32 -7.87 -0.62
C ASP A 56 -10.63 -7.22 -1.83
N ALA A 57 -10.44 -5.90 -1.83
CA ALA A 57 -9.67 -5.20 -2.85
C ALA A 57 -8.19 -5.61 -2.81
N PHE A 58 -7.60 -5.68 -1.61
CA PHE A 58 -6.20 -6.05 -1.40
C PHE A 58 -5.93 -7.49 -1.85
N LEU A 59 -6.77 -8.44 -1.45
CA LEU A 59 -6.62 -9.87 -1.77
C LEU A 59 -6.71 -10.17 -3.28
N LYS A 60 -7.34 -9.30 -4.07
CA LYS A 60 -7.39 -9.42 -5.55
C LYS A 60 -6.04 -9.10 -6.21
N THR A 61 -5.18 -8.32 -5.57
CA THR A 61 -3.87 -7.90 -6.12
C THR A 61 -2.87 -9.05 -6.19
N SER A 62 -1.89 -8.98 -7.11
CA SER A 62 -0.83 -10.00 -7.13
C SER A 62 0.09 -9.91 -5.91
N VAL A 63 0.25 -8.73 -5.32
CA VAL A 63 1.09 -8.51 -4.13
C VAL A 63 0.57 -9.36 -2.98
N MET A 64 -0.73 -9.30 -2.71
CA MET A 64 -1.34 -10.11 -1.64
C MET A 64 -1.45 -11.59 -2.00
N LYS A 65 -1.68 -11.94 -3.27
CA LYS A 65 -1.63 -13.34 -3.72
C LYS A 65 -0.24 -13.95 -3.50
N TYR A 66 0.83 -13.23 -3.84
CA TYR A 66 2.20 -13.66 -3.61
C TYR A 66 2.51 -13.75 -2.10
N THR A 67 2.07 -12.77 -1.32
CA THR A 67 2.23 -12.76 0.14
C THR A 67 1.56 -13.98 0.77
N ASN A 68 0.33 -14.29 0.38
CA ASN A 68 -0.37 -15.49 0.84
C ASN A 68 0.43 -16.76 0.53
N GLN A 69 0.87 -16.91 -0.72
CA GLN A 69 1.67 -18.07 -1.14
C GLN A 69 2.97 -18.19 -0.34
N PHE A 70 3.67 -17.08 -0.12
CA PHE A 70 4.90 -17.04 0.67
C PHE A 70 4.65 -17.49 2.12
N LEU A 71 3.60 -16.96 2.77
CA LEU A 71 3.26 -17.32 4.15
C LEU A 71 2.83 -18.79 4.28
N ILE A 72 2.08 -19.32 3.30
CA ILE A 72 1.73 -20.75 3.25
C ILE A 72 3.00 -21.60 3.14
N GLN A 73 3.92 -21.25 2.24
CA GLN A 73 5.20 -21.97 2.07
C GLN A 73 6.05 -21.95 3.33
N LYS A 74 5.99 -20.85 4.10
CA LYS A 74 6.66 -20.73 5.41
C LYS A 74 5.89 -21.37 6.56
N ARG A 75 4.72 -21.97 6.30
CA ARG A 75 3.82 -22.57 7.31
C ARG A 75 3.38 -21.58 8.38
N LEU A 76 3.30 -20.29 8.02
CA LEU A 76 2.87 -19.20 8.90
C LEU A 76 1.36 -18.91 8.80
N VAL A 77 0.70 -19.45 7.77
CA VAL A 77 -0.75 -19.40 7.62
C VAL A 77 -1.24 -20.72 7.01
N ALA A 78 -2.43 -21.15 7.40
CA ALA A 78 -3.07 -22.32 6.79
C ALA A 78 -3.35 -22.07 5.30
N SER A 79 -3.41 -23.15 4.52
CA SER A 79 -3.69 -23.05 3.08
C SER A 79 -5.07 -22.44 2.80
N GLY A 80 -5.15 -21.57 1.80
CA GLY A 80 -6.39 -21.03 1.27
C GLY A 80 -6.60 -19.54 1.54
N GLN A 81 -7.41 -18.89 0.70
CA GLN A 81 -7.62 -17.44 0.81
C GLN A 81 -8.37 -17.04 2.08
N LYS A 82 -9.31 -17.86 2.57
CA LYS A 82 -10.08 -17.57 3.78
C LYS A 82 -9.17 -17.48 5.02
N ALA A 83 -8.22 -18.40 5.17
CA ALA A 83 -7.27 -18.38 6.27
C ALA A 83 -6.41 -17.10 6.26
N PHE A 84 -5.91 -16.71 5.09
CA PHE A 84 -5.13 -15.48 4.94
C PHE A 84 -5.96 -14.22 5.18
N ARG A 85 -7.20 -14.17 4.69
CA ARG A 85 -8.14 -13.08 4.99
C ARG A 85 -8.38 -12.93 6.48
N ASN A 86 -8.65 -14.05 7.17
CA ASN A 86 -8.89 -14.06 8.61
C ASN A 86 -7.64 -13.61 9.39
N LEU A 87 -6.45 -14.05 8.97
CA LEU A 87 -5.19 -13.60 9.55
C LEU A 87 -5.00 -12.09 9.40
N LEU A 88 -5.21 -11.54 8.19
CA LEU A 88 -5.11 -10.10 7.97
C LEU A 88 -6.12 -9.32 8.80
N HIS A 89 -7.37 -9.78 8.84
CA HIS A 89 -8.40 -9.18 9.68
C HIS A 89 -8.00 -9.18 11.15
N GLU A 90 -7.51 -10.31 11.66
CA GLU A 90 -7.08 -10.42 13.05
C GLU A 90 -5.91 -9.49 13.36
N LEU A 91 -4.88 -9.47 12.51
CA LEU A 91 -3.68 -8.66 12.77
C LEU A 91 -3.92 -7.15 12.65
N TRP A 92 -4.74 -6.74 11.67
CA TRP A 92 -4.87 -5.33 11.30
C TRP A 92 -6.09 -4.63 11.88
N PHE A 93 -7.20 -5.34 12.04
CA PHE A 93 -8.51 -4.74 12.38
C PHE A 93 -9.07 -5.24 13.72
N THR A 94 -8.36 -6.12 14.45
CA THR A 94 -8.76 -6.42 15.83
C THR A 94 -8.59 -5.18 16.70
N LEU A 95 -9.70 -4.64 17.22
CA LEU A 95 -9.66 -3.58 18.20
C LEU A 95 -9.05 -4.06 19.53
N TYR A 96 -8.19 -3.23 20.08
CA TYR A 96 -7.58 -3.43 21.38
C TYR A 96 -7.55 -2.12 22.18
N SER A 97 -7.23 -2.22 23.48
CA SER A 97 -7.12 -1.04 24.35
C SER A 97 -5.68 -0.56 24.46
N ARG A 98 -5.40 0.69 24.06
CA ARG A 98 -4.06 1.33 24.19
C ARG A 98 -3.95 2.33 25.33
N GLY A 99 -5.04 2.61 26.05
CA GLY A 99 -5.08 3.51 27.19
C GLY A 99 -6.39 3.37 27.98
N ASN A 100 -6.30 3.56 29.31
CA ASN A 100 -7.46 3.69 30.21
C ASN A 100 -8.53 2.58 30.11
N ARG A 101 -8.17 1.35 29.71
CA ARG A 101 -9.09 0.22 29.47
C ARG A 101 -10.17 0.49 28.41
N LYS A 102 -10.02 1.55 27.61
CA LYS A 102 -10.90 1.91 26.51
C LYS A 102 -10.45 1.21 25.23
N VAL A 103 -11.38 0.54 24.55
CA VAL A 103 -11.14 -0.18 23.30
C VAL A 103 -11.57 0.75 22.17
N GLY A 104 -10.66 1.02 21.24
CA GLY A 104 -10.92 1.95 20.13
C GLY A 104 -9.68 2.25 19.32
N SER A 105 -8.87 1.22 19.09
CA SER A 105 -7.70 1.31 18.23
C SER A 105 -7.37 -0.07 17.67
N SER A 106 -7.09 -0.10 16.38
CA SER A 106 -6.59 -1.21 15.61
C SER A 106 -5.14 -0.98 15.16
N ALA A 107 -4.49 -2.02 14.63
CA ALA A 107 -3.14 -1.86 14.11
C ALA A 107 -3.14 -1.06 12.80
N PHE A 108 -4.20 -1.17 12.00
CA PHE A 108 -4.36 -0.38 10.79
C PHE A 108 -4.38 1.11 11.13
N GLU A 109 -5.28 1.52 12.02
CA GLU A 109 -5.39 2.90 12.47
C GLU A 109 -4.09 3.41 13.03
N HIS A 110 -3.47 2.67 13.95
CA HIS A 110 -2.21 3.09 14.53
C HIS A 110 -1.11 3.25 13.48
N VAL A 111 -0.89 2.26 12.60
CA VAL A 111 0.23 2.29 11.66
C VAL A 111 -0.01 3.26 10.51
N PHE A 112 -1.19 3.23 9.89
CA PHE A 112 -1.50 4.00 8.69
C PHE A 112 -1.96 5.42 9.02
N LEU A 113 -2.82 5.59 10.02
CA LEU A 113 -3.46 6.88 10.33
C LEU A 113 -2.70 7.61 11.46
N GLY A 114 -2.24 6.86 12.46
CA GLY A 114 -1.49 7.41 13.60
C GLY A 114 -2.39 8.03 14.66
N GLU A 115 -1.91 8.03 15.89
CA GLU A 115 -2.67 8.31 17.10
C GLU A 115 -2.08 9.48 17.88
N LEU A 116 -2.93 10.20 18.60
CA LEU A 116 -2.51 11.16 19.61
C LEU A 116 -2.56 10.52 20.99
N LYS A 117 -1.42 10.47 21.66
CA LYS A 117 -1.32 9.92 23.02
C LYS A 117 -0.41 10.79 23.87
N ARG A 118 -0.94 11.34 24.97
CA ARG A 118 -0.20 12.15 25.96
C ARG A 118 0.58 13.32 25.33
N GLY A 119 0.00 13.98 24.33
CA GLY A 119 0.66 15.09 23.64
C GLY A 119 1.77 14.66 22.68
N GLU A 120 1.82 13.38 22.30
CA GLU A 120 2.73 12.83 21.30
C GLU A 120 1.95 12.22 20.13
N VAL A 121 2.49 12.35 18.93
CA VAL A 121 2.03 11.62 17.75
C VAL A 121 2.72 10.27 17.70
N SER A 122 1.95 9.19 17.69
CA SER A 122 2.43 7.83 17.51
C SER A 122 1.91 7.27 16.19
N GLY A 123 2.67 6.40 15.51
CA GLY A 123 2.21 5.86 14.22
C GLY A 123 2.32 6.88 13.07
N MET A 124 1.30 6.97 12.21
CA MET A 124 1.27 7.86 11.03
C MET A 124 2.45 7.59 10.07
N HIS A 125 2.50 6.36 9.55
CA HIS A 125 3.59 5.87 8.69
C HIS A 125 3.16 5.68 7.22
N ASN A 126 1.98 6.19 6.84
CA ASN A 126 1.47 6.11 5.48
C ASN A 126 1.44 7.47 4.78
N TRP A 127 2.05 7.54 3.60
CA TRP A 127 2.17 8.79 2.85
C TRP A 127 0.86 9.29 2.23
N ILE A 128 -0.09 8.39 1.96
CA ILE A 128 -1.40 8.76 1.39
C ILE A 128 -2.21 9.51 2.44
N TYR A 129 -2.27 8.96 3.65
CA TYR A 129 -2.90 9.65 4.79
C TYR A 129 -2.17 10.93 5.16
N PHE A 130 -0.84 10.92 5.24
CA PHE A 130 -0.07 12.13 5.52
C PHE A 130 -0.36 13.25 4.50
N SER A 131 -0.40 12.93 3.21
CA SER A 131 -0.73 13.91 2.16
C SER A 131 -2.18 14.39 2.25
N HIS A 132 -3.11 13.57 2.72
CA HIS A 132 -4.49 13.97 2.97
C HIS A 132 -4.53 15.01 4.12
N GLU A 133 -3.87 14.72 5.24
CA GLU A 133 -3.81 15.63 6.39
C GLU A 133 -3.07 16.94 6.07
N GLU A 134 -2.02 16.91 5.25
CA GLU A 134 -1.39 18.13 4.72
C GLU A 134 -2.36 18.94 3.84
N SER A 135 -3.28 18.25 3.15
CA SER A 135 -4.27 18.92 2.32
C SER A 135 -5.33 19.66 3.14
N LEU A 136 -5.63 19.14 4.33
CA LEU A 136 -6.52 19.73 5.33
C LEU A 136 -5.81 20.73 6.25
N LYS A 137 -4.47 20.87 6.14
CA LYS A 137 -3.60 21.68 7.02
C LYS A 137 -3.49 21.16 8.46
N HIS A 138 -3.89 19.92 8.71
CA HIS A 138 -3.72 19.25 10.00
C HIS A 138 -2.30 18.72 10.16
N ALA A 139 -1.69 18.26 9.07
CA ALA A 139 -0.28 17.89 9.03
C ALA A 139 0.59 18.96 8.36
N ASN A 140 1.85 19.04 8.78
CA ASN A 140 2.86 19.90 8.17
C ASN A 140 4.22 19.21 8.15
N TYR A 141 4.81 19.09 6.96
CA TYR A 141 6.17 18.63 6.80
C TYR A 141 7.19 19.66 7.30
N MET A 142 8.14 19.21 8.14
CA MET A 142 9.13 20.09 8.79
C MET A 142 10.56 19.87 8.28
N GLY A 143 10.81 18.86 7.46
CA GLY A 143 12.16 18.52 7.00
C GLY A 143 12.39 17.01 6.92
N TRP A 144 13.19 16.54 5.97
CA TRP A 144 13.63 15.15 5.89
C TRP A 144 15.05 15.01 6.44
N ILE A 145 15.26 13.93 7.19
CA ILE A 145 16.53 13.56 7.83
C ILE A 145 17.31 12.62 6.92
N LYS A 146 16.63 11.62 6.35
CA LYS A 146 17.21 10.66 5.42
C LYS A 146 16.21 10.25 4.35
N LYS A 147 16.70 9.97 3.14
CA LYS A 147 15.91 9.48 2.02
C LYS A 147 16.61 8.29 1.36
N LEU A 148 15.86 7.24 1.09
CA LEU A 148 16.32 6.10 0.30
C LEU A 148 15.43 5.98 -0.94
N ASP A 149 15.97 6.34 -2.10
CA ASP A 149 15.28 6.21 -3.38
C ASP A 149 15.46 4.80 -3.95
N PHE A 150 14.33 4.16 -4.30
CA PHE A 150 14.34 2.88 -5.02
C PHE A 150 14.56 3.04 -6.53
N GLY A 151 14.49 4.28 -7.05
CA GLY A 151 14.63 4.55 -8.48
C GLY A 151 13.43 4.04 -9.29
N THR A 152 13.69 3.62 -10.53
CA THR A 152 12.73 2.83 -11.32
C THR A 152 12.61 1.45 -10.69
N VAL A 153 11.49 1.15 -10.04
CA VAL A 153 11.27 -0.20 -9.49
C VAL A 153 10.71 -1.10 -10.60
N PRO A 154 11.41 -2.16 -11.02
CA PRO A 154 10.82 -3.16 -11.91
C PRO A 154 9.66 -3.84 -11.18
N ASN A 155 8.50 -3.96 -11.81
CA ASN A 155 7.31 -4.66 -11.30
C ASN A 155 6.52 -4.01 -10.14
N THR A 156 6.64 -2.70 -9.90
CA THR A 156 5.55 -1.97 -9.22
C THR A 156 4.45 -1.63 -10.20
N TYR A 157 3.21 -2.00 -9.88
CA TYR A 157 2.02 -1.61 -10.65
C TYR A 157 2.02 -0.10 -10.90
N THR A 158 2.27 0.29 -12.14
CA THR A 158 2.08 1.66 -12.60
C THR A 158 0.74 1.70 -13.33
N THR A 159 -0.34 2.00 -12.60
CA THR A 159 -1.60 2.39 -13.24
C THR A 159 -1.51 3.86 -13.62
N CYS A 160 -0.96 4.16 -14.79
CA CYS A 160 -1.21 5.42 -15.47
C CYS A 160 -2.45 5.24 -16.34
N VAL A 161 -3.60 5.74 -15.88
CA VAL A 161 -4.83 5.75 -16.68
C VAL A 161 -4.67 6.71 -17.86
N LYS A 162 -4.86 6.22 -19.07
CA LYS A 162 -5.31 7.00 -20.23
C LYS A 162 -6.55 6.31 -20.82
N VAL A 163 -7.66 7.02 -20.89
CA VAL A 163 -8.83 6.71 -21.75
C VAL A 163 -9.22 8.06 -22.35
N PRO A 164 -9.35 8.19 -23.70
CA PRO A 164 -10.58 7.77 -24.39
C PRO A 164 -10.37 6.97 -25.70
N ASN A 165 -11.45 6.28 -26.12
CA ASN A 165 -11.76 5.64 -27.41
C ASN A 165 -11.42 4.14 -27.59
N THR A 166 -12.47 3.39 -27.93
CA THR A 166 -12.68 1.94 -27.98
C THR A 166 -11.66 1.14 -28.80
N SER A 167 -10.89 0.26 -28.15
CA SER A 167 -10.43 -1.05 -28.67
C SER A 167 -9.86 -1.90 -27.52
N THR A 168 -10.28 -3.17 -27.43
CA THR A 168 -9.87 -4.08 -26.35
C THR A 168 -8.39 -4.47 -26.51
N THR A 169 -7.54 -3.98 -25.60
CA THR A 169 -6.12 -4.35 -25.55
C THR A 169 -5.91 -5.42 -24.49
N CYS A 170 -5.58 -6.64 -24.91
CA CYS A 170 -5.17 -7.69 -23.97
C CYS A 170 -3.74 -7.44 -23.50
N VAL A 171 -3.58 -7.07 -22.22
CA VAL A 171 -2.26 -6.91 -21.59
C VAL A 171 -1.84 -8.25 -20.98
N LYS A 172 -0.74 -8.86 -21.47
CA LYS A 172 -0.16 -10.08 -20.88
C LYS A 172 0.61 -9.75 -19.59
N VAL A 173 0.48 -10.65 -18.62
CA VAL A 173 1.24 -10.71 -17.35
C VAL A 173 2.45 -11.64 -17.53
N PRO A 174 3.63 -11.37 -16.93
CA PRO A 174 4.78 -12.28 -17.03
C PRO A 174 4.50 -13.68 -16.44
N ASN A 175 5.07 -14.72 -17.05
CA ASN A 175 5.08 -16.15 -16.62
C ASN A 175 3.77 -16.95 -16.69
N THR A 176 2.94 -16.76 -17.72
CA THR A 176 1.83 -17.69 -18.01
C THR A 176 1.73 -18.03 -19.50
N TYR A 177 1.40 -19.29 -19.82
CA TYR A 177 0.93 -19.69 -21.14
C TYR A 177 -0.50 -19.16 -21.30
N THR A 178 -0.76 -18.35 -22.33
CA THR A 178 -2.11 -17.84 -22.61
C THR A 178 -2.56 -18.33 -23.98
N THR A 179 -3.57 -19.19 -24.00
CA THR A 179 -4.36 -19.51 -25.19
C THR A 179 -5.50 -18.50 -25.25
N CYS A 180 -5.50 -17.60 -26.24
CA CYS A 180 -6.61 -16.66 -26.43
C CYS A 180 -7.79 -17.39 -27.08
N VAL A 181 -8.98 -17.26 -26.50
CA VAL A 181 -10.24 -17.78 -27.08
C VAL A 181 -10.79 -16.74 -28.06
N LYS A 182 -11.20 -17.21 -29.25
CA LYS A 182 -11.65 -16.41 -30.40
C LYS A 182 -12.99 -15.70 -30.10
N VAL A 183 -13.12 -14.44 -30.53
CA VAL A 183 -14.41 -13.78 -30.78
C VAL A 183 -14.39 -13.25 -32.22
N PRO A 184 -15.43 -13.50 -33.06
CA PRO A 184 -15.46 -13.01 -34.44
C PRO A 184 -15.50 -11.47 -34.54
N ASN A 185 -14.97 -10.93 -35.64
CA ASN A 185 -15.07 -9.53 -36.09
C ASN A 185 -14.30 -8.45 -35.30
N THR A 186 -13.09 -8.72 -34.82
CA THR A 186 -12.22 -7.66 -34.26
C THR A 186 -10.76 -7.78 -34.71
N SER A 187 -10.11 -6.64 -34.98
CA SER A 187 -8.68 -6.56 -35.25
C SER A 187 -7.91 -6.76 -33.94
N THR A 188 -7.00 -7.74 -33.93
CA THR A 188 -6.22 -8.10 -32.73
C THR A 188 -4.77 -7.66 -32.91
N THR A 189 -4.28 -6.75 -32.05
CA THR A 189 -2.87 -6.35 -32.02
C THR A 189 -2.15 -7.05 -30.88
N CYS A 190 -1.21 -7.93 -31.20
CA CYS A 190 -0.36 -8.61 -30.20
C CYS A 190 1.00 -7.90 -30.09
N VAL A 191 1.41 -7.57 -28.87
CA VAL A 191 2.70 -6.91 -28.58
C VAL A 191 3.76 -7.97 -28.25
N LYS A 192 4.91 -7.95 -28.94
CA LYS A 192 6.09 -8.76 -28.58
C LYS A 192 6.93 -8.05 -27.53
N VAL A 193 7.27 -8.77 -26.45
CA VAL A 193 8.25 -8.36 -25.42
C VAL A 193 9.55 -9.17 -25.64
N PRO A 194 10.74 -8.59 -25.44
CA PRO A 194 12.00 -9.34 -25.50
C PRO A 194 12.00 -10.53 -24.50
N ASN A 195 12.65 -11.64 -24.89
CA ASN A 195 12.80 -12.91 -24.16
C ASN A 195 11.59 -13.87 -24.12
N THR A 196 10.70 -13.83 -25.12
CA THR A 196 9.66 -14.86 -25.31
C THR A 196 9.52 -15.29 -26.78
N SER A 197 9.34 -16.58 -27.05
CA SER A 197 9.01 -17.10 -28.39
C SER A 197 7.51 -16.98 -28.65
N THR A 198 7.10 -16.38 -29.77
CA THR A 198 5.70 -16.31 -30.20
C THR A 198 5.58 -16.89 -31.60
N THR A 199 4.75 -17.93 -31.76
CA THR A 199 4.37 -18.49 -33.07
C THR A 199 2.89 -18.19 -33.31
N CYS A 200 2.57 -17.49 -34.40
CA CYS A 200 1.19 -17.24 -34.82
C CYS A 200 0.87 -18.12 -36.03
N GLY A 201 -0.27 -18.83 -36.02
CA GLY A 201 -0.77 -19.54 -37.20
C GLY A 201 -1.32 -18.56 -38.24
N LYS A 202 -1.03 -18.76 -39.52
CA LYS A 202 -1.59 -17.96 -40.63
C LYS A 202 -2.99 -18.46 -40.99
N VAL A 203 -3.93 -17.54 -41.23
CA VAL A 203 -5.21 -17.79 -41.93
C VAL A 203 -5.48 -16.61 -42.88
N PRO A 204 -6.06 -16.82 -44.08
CA PRO A 204 -6.27 -15.77 -45.07
C PRO A 204 -7.25 -14.66 -44.61
N ASN A 205 -7.10 -13.46 -45.19
CA ASN A 205 -7.97 -12.28 -45.07
C ASN A 205 -7.93 -11.46 -43.77
N THR A 206 -6.78 -11.34 -43.11
CA THR A 206 -6.57 -10.30 -42.06
C THR A 206 -5.17 -9.69 -42.13
N SER A 207 -5.05 -8.38 -41.92
CA SER A 207 -3.76 -7.68 -41.80
C SER A 207 -3.32 -7.64 -40.34
N THR A 208 -2.07 -8.02 -40.07
CA THR A 208 -1.44 -7.97 -38.74
C THR A 208 -0.21 -7.09 -38.83
N THR A 209 -0.20 -5.94 -38.15
CA THR A 209 0.96 -5.04 -38.13
C THR A 209 1.43 -4.82 -36.70
N CYS A 210 2.71 -5.04 -36.44
CA CYS A 210 3.34 -4.78 -35.14
C CYS A 210 3.93 -3.37 -35.12
N GLY A 211 3.37 -2.45 -34.32
CA GLY A 211 3.95 -1.12 -34.07
C GLY A 211 4.88 -1.12 -32.85
N LYS A 212 5.97 -0.35 -32.92
CA LYS A 212 6.78 0.02 -31.72
C LYS A 212 6.07 1.17 -30.99
N VAL A 213 5.89 1.06 -29.68
CA VAL A 213 5.26 2.11 -28.87
C VAL A 213 6.26 3.26 -28.65
N PRO A 214 5.88 4.54 -28.83
CA PRO A 214 6.69 5.68 -28.41
C PRO A 214 6.89 5.64 -26.89
N ASN A 215 8.14 5.74 -26.44
CA ASN A 215 8.50 5.75 -25.01
C ASN A 215 7.87 6.95 -24.27
N THR A 216 6.69 6.77 -23.68
CA THR A 216 6.21 7.62 -22.57
C THR A 216 6.27 6.81 -21.28
N SER A 217 7.48 6.66 -20.73
CA SER A 217 7.73 6.12 -19.39
C SER A 217 7.42 7.18 -18.35
N THR A 218 6.22 7.13 -17.76
CA THR A 218 5.98 7.82 -16.48
C THR A 218 6.42 6.87 -15.37
N THR A 219 7.68 6.97 -14.97
CA THR A 219 8.23 6.16 -13.88
C THR A 219 7.68 6.65 -12.54
N CYS A 220 6.89 5.84 -11.84
CA CYS A 220 6.62 6.06 -10.42
C CYS A 220 7.86 5.66 -9.61
N LYS A 221 8.56 6.65 -9.06
CA LYS A 221 9.75 6.44 -8.21
C LYS A 221 9.28 6.24 -6.76
N GLY A 222 9.45 5.03 -6.23
CA GLY A 222 9.22 4.76 -4.81
C GLY A 222 10.42 5.19 -3.96
N SER A 223 10.17 5.56 -2.71
CA SER A 223 11.24 5.85 -1.75
C SER A 223 10.83 5.56 -0.31
N ILE A 224 11.79 5.54 0.61
CA ILE A 224 11.55 5.66 2.05
C ILE A 224 12.06 7.04 2.49
N LEU A 225 11.22 7.76 3.21
CA LEU A 225 11.59 9.02 3.85
C LEU A 225 11.66 8.82 5.35
N LYS A 226 12.73 9.31 5.97
CA LYS A 226 12.82 9.59 7.40
C LYS A 226 12.72 11.10 7.57
N LEU A 227 11.71 11.58 8.28
CA LEU A 227 11.33 12.98 8.31
C LEU A 227 10.76 13.42 9.67
N GLN A 228 10.83 14.72 9.92
CA GLN A 228 10.12 15.39 10.99
C GLN A 228 8.82 15.97 10.42
N HIS A 229 7.72 15.82 11.15
CA HIS A 229 6.45 16.44 10.79
C HIS A 229 5.68 16.87 12.03
N LYS A 230 4.67 17.68 11.79
CA LYS A 230 3.68 18.10 12.76
C LYS A 230 2.32 17.52 12.34
N TRP A 231 1.51 17.09 13.30
CA TRP A 231 0.12 16.69 13.08
C TRP A 231 -0.73 17.17 14.25
N GLU A 232 -1.88 17.78 13.96
CA GLU A 232 -2.80 18.34 14.96
C GLU A 232 -2.12 19.23 16.02
N GLY A 233 -1.21 20.09 15.58
CA GLY A 233 -0.49 20.97 16.52
C GLY A 233 0.73 20.33 17.20
N VAL A 234 0.88 19.00 17.13
CA VAL A 234 1.90 18.23 17.86
C VAL A 234 3.06 17.85 16.95
N ILE A 235 4.29 18.02 17.43
CA ILE A 235 5.51 17.68 16.67
C ILE A 235 5.82 16.19 16.86
N LYS A 236 5.96 15.47 15.74
CA LYS A 236 6.62 14.17 15.66
C LYS A 236 8.08 14.36 15.28
N PRO A 237 9.03 14.27 16.24
CA PRO A 237 10.43 14.63 15.99
C PRO A 237 11.08 13.73 14.94
N VAL A 238 10.71 12.45 14.90
CA VAL A 238 11.19 11.49 13.91
C VAL A 238 10.06 10.53 13.53
N GLY A 239 9.79 10.44 12.24
CA GLY A 239 8.96 9.40 11.62
C GLY A 239 9.61 8.88 10.35
N SER A 240 9.16 7.73 9.89
CA SER A 240 9.56 7.18 8.60
C SER A 240 8.38 6.55 7.89
N MET A 241 8.34 6.68 6.57
CA MET A 241 7.24 6.15 5.74
C MET A 241 7.77 5.79 4.37
N PHE A 242 7.11 4.85 3.72
CA PHE A 242 7.25 4.69 2.28
C PHE A 242 6.55 5.85 1.58
N VAL A 243 7.01 6.20 0.37
CA VAL A 243 6.39 7.19 -0.51
C VAL A 243 6.30 6.63 -1.92
N GLY A 244 5.14 6.75 -2.53
CA GLY A 244 4.88 6.28 -3.90
C GLY A 244 4.64 4.77 -4.01
N THR A 245 4.51 4.08 -2.88
CA THR A 245 4.11 2.66 -2.78
C THR A 245 2.59 2.51 -2.68
N SER A 246 2.08 1.35 -3.08
CA SER A 246 0.67 1.02 -2.87
C SER A 246 0.41 0.54 -1.44
N PRO A 247 -0.78 0.79 -0.87
CA PRO A 247 -1.06 0.43 0.52
C PRO A 247 -1.06 -1.08 0.75
N GLU A 248 -1.44 -1.89 -0.24
CA GLU A 248 -1.35 -3.35 -0.15
C GLU A 248 0.11 -3.87 -0.08
N LEU A 249 1.07 -3.14 -0.67
CA LEU A 249 2.49 -3.47 -0.55
C LEU A 249 3.00 -3.18 0.86
N GLU A 250 2.66 -2.03 1.43
CA GLU A 250 3.02 -1.67 2.80
C GLU A 250 2.46 -2.69 3.80
N MET A 251 1.16 -2.99 3.70
CA MET A 251 0.51 -3.99 4.55
C MET A 251 1.14 -5.38 4.41
N ALA A 252 1.44 -5.82 3.18
CA ALA A 252 2.10 -7.10 2.92
C ALA A 252 3.48 -7.18 3.59
N LEU A 253 4.33 -6.17 3.41
CA LEU A 253 5.68 -6.15 3.98
C LEU A 253 5.66 -6.10 5.51
N TYR A 254 4.78 -5.29 6.10
CA TYR A 254 4.61 -5.23 7.55
C TYR A 254 4.09 -6.56 8.11
N THR A 255 3.12 -7.20 7.45
CA THR A 255 2.59 -8.52 7.86
C THR A 255 3.68 -9.59 7.82
N VAL A 256 4.44 -9.66 6.73
CA VAL A 256 5.53 -10.64 6.59
C VAL A 256 6.59 -10.43 7.66
N CYS A 257 7.03 -9.18 7.89
CA CYS A 257 8.04 -8.89 8.90
C CYS A 257 7.55 -9.17 10.32
N PHE A 258 6.29 -8.86 10.63
CA PHE A 258 5.70 -9.19 11.92
C PHE A 258 5.68 -10.71 12.19
N LEU A 259 5.27 -11.50 11.19
CA LEU A 259 5.16 -12.96 11.35
C LEU A 259 6.50 -13.68 11.33
N THR A 260 7.53 -13.10 10.72
CA THR A 260 8.85 -13.76 10.56
C THR A 260 9.91 -13.25 11.52
N ARG A 261 9.82 -11.99 11.95
CA ARG A 261 10.83 -11.25 12.72
C ARG A 261 10.16 -10.24 13.69
N PRO A 262 9.20 -10.66 14.55
CA PRO A 262 8.54 -9.75 15.47
C PRO A 262 9.56 -9.12 16.44
N ASN A 263 9.45 -7.81 16.71
CA ASN A 263 10.36 -7.04 17.56
C ASN A 263 11.82 -6.99 17.11
N GLU A 264 12.14 -7.50 15.91
CA GLU A 264 13.48 -7.51 15.34
C GLU A 264 13.57 -6.62 14.10
N ARG A 265 14.81 -6.38 13.62
CA ARG A 265 15.05 -5.69 12.34
C ARG A 265 14.83 -6.67 11.19
N CYS A 266 13.70 -6.57 10.53
CA CYS A 266 13.39 -7.34 9.33
C CYS A 266 14.14 -6.75 8.12
N ARG A 267 15.27 -7.35 7.74
CA ARG A 267 16.09 -6.90 6.62
C ARG A 267 15.44 -7.26 5.28
N LEU A 268 15.23 -6.27 4.42
CA LEU A 268 14.63 -6.39 3.09
C LEU A 268 15.51 -5.75 2.02
N SER A 269 15.26 -6.10 0.76
CA SER A 269 15.89 -5.47 -0.40
C SER A 269 14.86 -5.24 -1.49
N MET A 270 14.86 -4.03 -2.07
CA MET A 270 14.02 -3.67 -3.22
C MET A 270 14.85 -2.81 -4.16
N ALA A 271 14.84 -3.13 -5.46
CA ALA A 271 15.64 -2.45 -6.49
C ALA A 271 17.13 -2.29 -6.09
N ASN A 272 17.73 -3.36 -5.56
CA ASN A 272 19.11 -3.42 -5.05
C ASN A 272 19.41 -2.43 -3.90
N LYS A 273 18.38 -1.91 -3.23
CA LYS A 273 18.50 -1.08 -2.02
C LYS A 273 18.05 -1.88 -0.82
N VAL A 274 18.95 -1.98 0.16
CA VAL A 274 18.67 -2.64 1.44
C VAL A 274 18.06 -1.63 2.41
N PHE A 275 17.01 -2.05 3.10
CA PHE A 275 16.37 -1.32 4.18
C PHE A 275 15.85 -2.32 5.22
N HIS A 276 15.37 -1.81 6.34
CA HIS A 276 14.76 -2.64 7.37
C HIS A 276 13.31 -2.24 7.59
N ILE A 277 12.49 -3.17 8.05
CA ILE A 277 11.20 -2.88 8.66
C ILE A 277 11.31 -3.26 10.12
N LYS A 278 10.81 -2.39 10.99
CA LYS A 278 10.67 -2.66 12.42
C LYS A 278 9.19 -2.82 12.73
N THR A 279 8.84 -3.95 13.34
CA THR A 279 7.50 -4.22 13.84
C THR A 279 7.54 -4.47 15.34
N PHE A 280 6.59 -3.94 16.08
CA PHE A 280 6.44 -4.20 17.51
C PHE A 280 5.24 -5.09 17.77
N THR A 281 5.35 -5.98 18.75
CA THR A 281 4.24 -6.81 19.20
C THR A 281 3.39 -6.07 20.22
N PHE A 282 2.08 -6.19 20.06
CA PHE A 282 1.09 -5.76 21.04
C PHE A 282 0.29 -6.98 21.52
N ASN A 283 0.45 -7.34 22.79
CA ASN A 283 -0.25 -8.49 23.37
C ASN A 283 -1.60 -8.03 23.93
N TYR A 284 -2.69 -8.58 23.40
CA TYR A 284 -4.04 -8.26 23.85
C TYR A 284 -4.91 -9.53 23.92
N ARG A 285 -5.47 -9.80 25.11
CA ARG A 285 -6.35 -10.96 25.38
C ARG A 285 -5.79 -12.29 24.85
N GLY A 286 -4.49 -12.53 25.07
CA GLY A 286 -3.81 -13.75 24.63
C GLY A 286 -3.44 -13.81 23.16
N LYS A 287 -3.74 -12.76 22.37
CA LYS A 287 -3.32 -12.63 20.98
C LYS A 287 -2.10 -11.71 20.84
N SER A 288 -1.18 -12.08 19.96
CA SER A 288 -0.03 -11.26 19.57
C SER A 288 -0.38 -10.50 18.30
N LEU A 289 -0.66 -9.21 18.42
CA LEU A 289 -1.10 -8.31 17.36
C LEU A 289 0.00 -7.34 16.95
N ILE A 290 -0.19 -6.63 15.84
CA ILE A 290 0.74 -5.59 15.39
C ILE A 290 0.57 -4.37 16.29
N GLY A 291 1.66 -3.96 16.92
CA GLY A 291 1.80 -2.72 17.67
C GLY A 291 2.05 -1.56 16.71
N SER A 292 3.33 -1.29 16.42
CA SER A 292 3.75 -0.32 15.40
C SER A 292 4.49 -1.05 14.29
N ALA A 293 4.45 -0.53 13.07
CA ALA A 293 5.22 -1.05 11.93
C ALA A 293 5.67 0.11 11.05
N PHE A 294 6.97 0.17 10.71
CA PHE A 294 7.51 1.23 9.85
C PHE A 294 8.84 0.84 9.21
N PRO A 295 9.19 1.43 8.05
CA PRO A 295 10.51 1.25 7.45
C PRO A 295 11.57 2.01 8.24
N GLU A 296 12.79 1.49 8.30
CA GLU A 296 13.93 2.08 8.98
C GLU A 296 15.12 2.16 8.02
N ILE A 297 15.66 3.37 7.86
CA ILE A 297 16.82 3.72 7.03
C ILE A 297 17.83 4.56 7.80
#